data_AF-A0A847PL70-F1
#
_entry.id   AF-A0A847PL70-F1
#
_cell.length_a   1.000
_cell.length_b   1.000
_cell.length_c   1.000
_cell.angle_alpha   90.00
_cell.angle_beta   90.00
_cell.angle_gamma   90.00
#
_symmetry.space_group_name_H-M   'P 1'
#
loop_
_entity.id
_entity.type
_entity.pdbx_description
1 polymer ?
#
loop_
_entity_poly.entity_id
_entity_poly.type
_entity_poly.pdbx_seq_one_letter_code
_entity_poly.pdbx_strand_id
1 'polypeptide(L)' 'MRHTKIKPRCPRSNGMVERFNRTLLEEFYQMAMLKKIYTSLDQLQDNPDQFIIYYNFKRTN' A
#
# COMPACT_ATOMS: atom_id res chain seq x y z
N MET A 1 9.97 -5.60 -19.45
CA MET A 1 10.27 -5.81 -18.01
C MET A 1 10.29 -7.31 -17.73
N ARG A 2 11.31 -7.83 -17.05
CA ARG A 2 11.41 -9.25 -16.73
C ARG A 2 10.73 -9.50 -15.38
N HIS A 3 9.65 -10.26 -15.38
CA HIS A 3 8.98 -10.67 -14.14
C HIS A 3 9.86 -11.68 -13.38
N THR A 4 10.07 -11.42 -12.09
CA THR A 4 10.84 -12.30 -11.20
C THR A 4 10.12 -12.47 -9.88
N LYS A 5 10.06 -13.71 -9.36
CA LYS A 5 9.49 -14.00 -8.05
C LYS A 5 10.56 -13.82 -6.97
N ILE A 6 10.14 -13.36 -5.79
CA ILE A 6 11.00 -13.36 -4.59
C ILE A 6 11.29 -14.82 -4.24
N LYS A 7 12.56 -15.17 -4.09
CA LYS A 7 12.97 -16.50 -3.66
C LYS A 7 12.58 -16.70 -2.18
N PRO A 8 12.19 -17.93 -1.77
CA PRO A 8 11.92 -18.22 -0.36
C PRO A 8 13.11 -17.84 0.53
N ARG A 9 12.83 -17.43 1.78
CA ARG A 9 13.85 -17.10 2.81
C ARG A 9 14.83 -15.98 2.41
N CYS A 10 14.37 -14.99 1.66
CA CYS A 10 15.17 -13.84 1.23
C CYS A 10 14.72 -12.55 1.95
N PRO A 11 15.16 -12.30 3.20
CA PRO A 11 14.65 -11.21 4.04
C PRO A 11 14.96 -9.81 3.47
N ARG A 12 16.07 -9.65 2.73
CA ARG A 12 16.40 -8.35 2.11
C ARG A 12 15.41 -7.97 1.01
N SER A 13 15.05 -8.93 0.15
CA SER A 13 14.09 -8.71 -0.93
C SER A 13 12.65 -8.64 -0.41
N ASN A 14 12.31 -9.47 0.60
CA ASN A 14 10.99 -9.43 1.23
C ASN A 14 10.78 -8.14 2.05
N GLY A 15 11.84 -7.64 2.68
CA GLY A 15 11.79 -6.51 3.59
C GLY A 15 11.31 -5.21 2.95
N MET A 16 11.48 -5.03 1.63
CA MET A 16 10.92 -3.86 0.94
C MET A 16 9.40 -3.91 0.89
N VAL A 17 8.84 -5.07 0.51
CA VAL A 17 7.39 -5.30 0.47
C VAL A 17 6.80 -5.24 1.88
N GLU A 18 7.48 -5.84 2.86
CA GLU A 18 7.04 -5.80 4.25
C GLU A 18 6.99 -4.37 4.82
N ARG A 19 8.02 -3.56 4.57
CA ARG A 19 8.03 -2.14 4.99
C ARG A 19 6.91 -1.36 4.33
N PHE A 20 6.71 -1.53 3.03
CA PHE A 20 5.64 -0.87 2.31
C PHE A 20 4.26 -1.28 2.84
N ASN A 21 4.02 -2.57 3.06
CA ASN A 21 2.77 -3.07 3.63
C ASN A 21 2.51 -2.52 5.04
N ARG A 22 3.55 -2.36 5.85
CA ARG A 22 3.42 -1.73 7.17
C ARG A 22 3.02 -0.26 7.06
N THR A 23 3.63 0.49 6.15
CA THR A 23 3.23 1.89 5.91
C THR A 23 1.79 1.99 5.45
N LEU A 24 1.34 1.14 4.52
CA LEU A 24 -0.06 1.11 4.10
C LEU A 24 -1.00 0.81 5.27
N LEU A 25 -0.63 -0.12 6.16
CA LEU A 25 -1.44 -0.46 7.32
C LEU A 25 -1.59 0.73 8.27
N GLU A 26 -0.48 1.36 8.65
CA GLU A 26 -0.43 2.41 9.68
C GLU A 26 -0.96 3.75 9.16
N GLU A 27 -0.59 4.15 7.94
CA GLU A 27 -0.93 5.48 7.41
C GLU A 27 -2.28 5.48 6.69
N PHE A 28 -2.69 4.35 6.08
CA PHE A 28 -3.89 4.28 5.27
C PHE A 28 -4.98 3.42 5.91
N TYR A 29 -4.79 2.09 6.04
CA TYR A 29 -5.88 1.18 6.36
C TYR A 29 -6.51 1.44 7.74
N GLN A 30 -5.71 1.70 8.77
CA GLN A 30 -6.22 2.01 10.12
C GLN A 30 -7.14 3.23 10.11
N MET A 31 -6.81 4.28 9.37
CA MET A 31 -7.60 5.51 9.31
C MET A 31 -8.79 5.37 8.35
N ALA A 32 -8.57 4.76 7.20
CA ALA A 32 -9.56 4.63 6.14
C ALA A 32 -10.72 3.72 6.54
N MET A 33 -10.45 2.61 7.23
CA MET A 33 -11.48 1.68 7.71
C MET A 33 -12.31 2.23 8.88
N LEU A 34 -11.76 3.14 9.68
CA LEU A 34 -12.51 3.78 10.78
C LEU A 34 -13.37 4.95 10.29
N LYS A 35 -12.91 5.68 9.27
CA LYS A 35 -13.54 6.94 8.85
C LYS A 35 -14.57 6.80 7.74
N LYS A 36 -14.52 5.72 6.94
CA LYS A 36 -15.29 5.64 5.70
C LYS A 36 -16.03 4.31 5.58
N ILE A 37 -17.33 4.38 5.36
CA ILE A 37 -18.15 3.24 4.95
C ILE A 37 -18.15 3.21 3.43
N TYR A 38 -17.64 2.13 2.85
CA TYR A 38 -17.61 1.94 1.41
C TYR A 38 -18.91 1.28 0.96
N THR A 39 -19.65 1.94 0.07
CA THR A 39 -20.94 1.45 -0.44
C THR A 39 -20.82 0.73 -1.78
N SER A 40 -19.63 0.78 -2.40
CA SER A 40 -19.32 0.10 -3.66
C SER A 40 -17.84 -0.26 -3.74
N LEU A 41 -17.53 -1.25 -4.58
CA LEU A 41 -16.14 -1.66 -4.84
C LEU A 41 -15.31 -0.55 -5.48
N ASP A 42 -15.93 0.27 -6.33
CA ASP A 42 -15.28 1.39 -7.01
C ASP A 42 -14.78 2.45 -6.01
N GLN A 43 -15.62 2.81 -5.03
CA GLN A 43 -15.22 3.70 -3.94
C GLN A 43 -14.15 3.10 -3.03
N LEU A 44 -14.16 1.78 -2.85
CA LEU A 44 -13.11 1.07 -2.11
C LEU A 44 -11.77 1.12 -2.85
N GLN A 45 -11.79 1.12 -4.18
CA GLN A 45 -10.61 1.13 -5.04
C GLN A 45 -10.02 2.54 -5.24
N ASP A 46 -10.86 3.57 -5.38
CA ASP A 46 -10.38 4.96 -5.55
C ASP A 46 -9.50 5.42 -4.38
N ASN A 47 -9.86 5.03 -3.16
CA ASN A 47 -9.17 5.48 -1.96
C ASN A 47 -7.69 5.04 -1.87
N PRO A 48 -7.35 3.75 -2.04
CA PRO A 48 -5.95 3.33 -2.13
C PRO A 48 -5.25 3.92 -3.36
N ASP A 49 -5.90 4.07 -4.51
CA ASP A 49 -5.26 4.65 -5.70
C ASP A 49 -4.78 6.09 -5.44
N GLN A 50 -5.62 6.93 -4.82
CA GLN A 50 -5.21 8.28 -4.42
C GLN A 50 -4.06 8.27 -3.40
N PHE A 51 -4.08 7.35 -2.44
CA PHE A 51 -3.01 7.21 -1.45
C PHE A 51 -1.68 6.84 -2.11
N ILE A 52 -1.69 5.91 -3.07
CA ILE A 52 -0.50 5.49 -3.81
C ILE A 52 0.10 6.66 -4.61
N ILE A 53 -0.74 7.47 -5.25
CA ILE A 53 -0.29 8.67 -5.97
C ILE A 53 0.39 9.64 -5.00
N TYR A 54 -0.21 9.90 -3.84
CA TYR A 54 0.40 10.74 -2.81
C TYR A 54 1.73 10.16 -2.32
N TYR A 55 1.76 8.88 -1.97
CA TYR A 55 2.94 8.19 -1.46
C TYR A 55 4.12 8.27 -2.43
N ASN A 56 3.87 8.03 -3.72
CA ASN A 56 4.93 7.95 -4.73
C ASN A 56 5.44 9.33 -5.19
N PHE A 57 4.58 10.35 -5.23
CA PHE A 57 4.91 11.62 -5.89
C PHE A 57 4.90 12.84 -4.98
N LYS A 58 4.25 12.77 -3.82
CA LYS A 58 4.03 13.91 -2.92
C LYS A 58 4.59 13.72 -1.52
N ARG A 59 4.97 12.49 -1.15
CA ARG A 59 5.62 12.23 0.14
C ARG A 59 6.98 12.94 0.18
N THR A 60 7.12 13.89 1.09
CA THR A 60 8.41 14.51 1.37
C THR A 60 9.29 13.50 2.11
N ASN A 61 10.45 13.17 1.53
CA ASN A 61 11.50 12.39 2.20
C ASN A 61 12.28 13.24 3.20
#